data_AF-Q8IEQ7-F1
#
_entry.id   AF-Q8IEQ7-F1
#
_cell.length_a   1.000
_cell.length_b   1.000
_cell.length_c   1.000
_cell.angle_alpha   90.00
_cell.angle_beta   90.00
_cell.angle_gamma   90.00
#
_symmetry.space_group_name_H-M   'P 1'
#
loop_
_entity.id
_entity.type
_entity.pdbx_description
1 polymer ?
#
loop_
_entity_poly.entity_id
_entity_poly.type
_entity_poly.pdbx_seq_one_letter_code
_entity_poly.pdbx_strand_id
1 'polypeptide(L)'
;MSSLEQQIKEIENNIIVKEGKIQSLLKDIEEIKNKSQLYYENLIDQQDILLKKKKKYILLELKINNLIKNNIKTSKNIHHVNIHINCLFDELKNTKCDIKDKYNKFNNIFYFLDNYKKCDNNIILITSILNNFFRKKNEHNILLKSLLDKNTNKKNKLVNNIKEINSNINNIISNILILDEQIISNLNKIKNVIYDNLNIYQEEKEKYQQNCEINICLNIINKIIEKQQNDNNTFLQIYNISDNIHNNIITSPYKNDNGEKLQLELNTQEFLELENFFS
;
A
#
# COMPACT_ATOMS: atom_id res chain seq x y z
N MET A 1 -13.81 36.51 90.03
CA MET A 1 -13.10 36.90 88.80
C MET A 1 -12.97 38.41 88.79
N SER A 2 -11.76 38.94 88.60
CA SER A 2 -11.55 40.38 88.36
C SER A 2 -12.09 40.76 86.98
N SER A 3 -12.46 42.02 86.73
CA SER A 3 -12.95 42.43 85.39
C SER A 3 -11.92 42.17 84.28
N LEU A 4 -10.63 42.21 84.63
CA LEU A 4 -9.51 41.86 83.75
C LEU A 4 -9.52 40.39 83.34
N GLU A 5 -9.76 39.46 84.27
CA GLU A 5 -9.85 38.02 83.94
C GLU A 5 -10.99 37.73 82.96
N GLN A 6 -12.12 38.43 83.11
CA GLN A 6 -13.26 38.26 82.23
C GLN A 6 -12.98 38.80 80.81
N GLN A 7 -12.30 39.94 80.71
CA GLN A 7 -11.83 40.50 79.44
C GLN A 7 -10.80 39.59 78.75
N ILE A 8 -9.84 39.04 79.50
CA ILE A 8 -8.86 38.08 78.96
C ILE A 8 -9.57 36.87 78.37
N LYS A 9 -10.55 36.30 79.10
CA LYS A 9 -11.30 35.13 78.65
C LYS A 9 -12.14 35.41 77.39
N GLU A 10 -12.72 36.60 77.26
CA GLU A 10 -13.41 37.02 76.03
C GLU A 10 -12.44 37.16 74.84
N ILE A 11 -11.24 37.71 75.07
CA ILE A 11 -10.20 37.82 74.04
C ILE A 11 -9.76 36.42 73.60
N GLU A 12 -9.50 35.51 74.54
CA GLU A 12 -9.12 34.11 74.24
C GLU A 12 -10.21 33.39 73.41
N ASN A 13 -11.47 33.50 73.81
CA ASN A 13 -12.58 32.92 73.05
C ASN A 13 -12.68 33.51 71.64
N ASN A 14 -12.50 34.82 71.49
CA ASN A 14 -12.48 35.47 70.17
C ASN A 14 -11.31 34.98 69.31
N ILE A 15 -10.12 34.79 69.89
CA ILE A 15 -8.96 34.23 69.19
C ILE A 15 -9.29 32.82 68.70
N ILE A 16 -9.82 31.94 69.55
CA ILE A 16 -10.20 30.56 69.18
C ILE A 16 -11.21 30.56 68.03
N VAL A 17 -12.24 31.41 68.08
CA VAL A 17 -13.23 31.54 66.99
C VAL A 17 -12.59 32.04 65.69
N LYS A 18 -11.64 32.97 65.78
CA LYS A 18 -10.93 33.51 64.60
C LYS A 18 -9.97 32.47 64.01
N GLU A 19 -9.26 31.72 64.83
CA GLU A 19 -8.41 30.61 64.40
C GLU A 19 -9.22 29.52 63.68
N GLY A 20 -10.38 29.15 64.20
CA GLY A 20 -11.30 28.23 63.52
C GLY A 20 -11.75 28.73 62.14
N LYS A 21 -12.03 30.05 62.01
CA LYS A 21 -12.35 30.66 60.70
C LYS A 21 -11.15 30.64 59.76
N ILE A 22 -9.94 30.90 60.25
CA ILE A 22 -8.70 30.84 59.44
C ILE A 22 -8.48 29.41 58.93
N GLN A 23 -8.66 28.39 59.77
CA GLN A 23 -8.53 26.99 59.36
C GLN A 23 -9.56 26.60 58.29
N SER A 24 -10.82 27.04 58.42
CA SER A 24 -11.84 26.82 57.38
C SER A 24 -11.43 27.46 56.05
N LEU A 25 -10.98 28.71 56.07
CA LEU A 25 -10.54 29.42 54.86
C LEU A 25 -9.32 28.76 54.20
N LEU A 26 -8.37 28.25 55.00
CA LEU A 26 -7.23 27.50 54.48
C LEU A 26 -7.67 26.22 53.77
N LYS A 27 -8.68 25.53 54.30
CA LYS A 27 -9.26 24.35 53.66
C LYS A 27 -9.96 24.70 52.34
N ASP A 28 -10.73 25.78 52.31
CA ASP A 28 -11.40 26.26 51.09
C ASP A 28 -10.37 26.66 50.01
N ILE A 29 -9.28 27.33 50.40
CA ILE A 29 -8.18 27.68 49.50
C ILE A 29 -7.54 26.42 48.89
N GLU A 30 -7.33 25.39 49.71
CA GLU A 30 -6.74 24.13 49.24
C GLU A 30 -7.68 23.38 48.27
N GLU A 31 -8.99 23.36 48.55
CA GLU A 31 -9.97 22.81 47.62
C GLU A 31 -10.02 23.57 46.29
N ILE A 32 -9.94 24.90 46.32
CA ILE A 32 -9.90 25.73 45.11
C ILE A 32 -8.62 25.45 44.31
N LYS A 33 -7.47 25.32 44.96
CA LYS A 33 -6.21 24.95 44.29
C LYS A 33 -6.35 23.61 43.59
N ASN A 34 -6.85 22.58 44.27
CA ASN A 34 -7.04 21.25 43.69
C ASN A 34 -8.00 21.28 42.49
N LYS A 35 -9.13 21.99 42.60
CA LYS A 35 -10.08 22.16 41.48
C LYS A 35 -9.46 22.90 40.30
N SER A 36 -8.67 23.95 40.56
CA SER A 36 -7.98 24.71 39.51
C SER A 36 -6.93 23.84 38.79
N GLN A 37 -6.17 23.03 39.52
CA GLN A 37 -5.19 22.13 38.94
C GLN A 37 -5.86 21.10 38.02
N LEU A 38 -6.93 20.45 38.49
CA LEU A 38 -7.70 19.50 37.67
C LEU A 38 -8.27 20.16 36.40
N TYR A 39 -8.70 21.42 36.49
CA TYR A 39 -9.17 22.18 35.33
C TYR A 39 -8.06 22.44 34.31
N TYR A 40 -6.86 22.80 34.78
CA TYR A 40 -5.70 22.99 33.90
C TYR A 40 -5.25 21.69 33.23
N GLU A 41 -5.22 20.57 33.97
CA GLU A 41 -4.91 19.24 33.41
C GLU A 41 -5.91 18.86 32.29
N ASN A 42 -7.21 19.07 32.51
CA ASN A 42 -8.23 18.84 31.49
C ASN A 42 -8.04 19.72 30.24
N LEU A 43 -7.64 20.99 30.40
CA LEU A 43 -7.36 21.88 29.27
C LEU A 43 -6.15 21.40 28.45
N ILE A 44 -5.10 20.92 29.13
CA ILE A 44 -3.91 20.35 28.48
C ILE A 44 -4.31 19.10 27.67
N ASP A 45 -5.09 18.19 28.25
CA ASP A 45 -5.56 16.99 27.56
C ASP A 45 -6.42 17.31 26.33
N GLN A 46 -7.32 18.31 26.43
CA GLN A 46 -8.13 18.78 25.30
C GLN A 46 -7.25 19.38 24.19
N GLN A 47 -6.22 20.14 24.54
CA GLN A 47 -5.27 20.71 23.59
C GLN A 47 -4.50 19.62 22.83
N ASP A 48 -4.08 18.55 23.53
CA ASP A 48 -3.42 17.39 22.92
C ASP A 48 -4.33 16.63 21.94
N ILE A 49 -5.61 16.45 22.29
CA ILE A 49 -6.60 15.83 21.39
C ILE A 49 -6.80 16.69 20.14
N LEU A 50 -6.89 18.01 20.29
CA LEU A 50 -7.00 18.95 19.17
C LEU A 50 -5.76 18.92 18.27
N LEU A 51 -4.56 18.86 18.84
CA LEU A 51 -3.31 18.75 18.09
C LEU A 51 -3.24 17.43 17.30
N LYS A 52 -3.62 16.30 17.92
CA LYS A 52 -3.71 15.00 17.23
C LYS A 52 -4.70 15.05 16.05
N LYS A 53 -5.86 15.69 16.23
CA LYS A 53 -6.85 15.89 15.15
C LYS A 53 -6.28 16.76 14.02
N LYS A 54 -5.66 17.91 14.33
CA LYS A 54 -5.03 18.79 13.33
C LYS A 54 -3.94 18.07 12.53
N LYS A 55 -3.06 17.32 13.21
CA LYS A 55 -2.03 16.50 12.55
C LYS A 55 -2.63 15.49 11.57
N LYS A 56 -3.72 14.82 11.97
CA LYS A 56 -4.44 13.88 11.10
C LYS A 56 -5.01 14.57 9.86
N TYR A 57 -5.62 15.75 10.01
CA TYR A 57 -6.13 16.53 8.88
C TYR A 57 -5.04 16.94 7.89
N ILE A 58 -3.91 17.48 8.38
CA ILE A 58 -2.76 17.86 7.53
C ILE A 58 -2.25 16.63 6.75
N LEU A 59 -2.12 15.48 7.41
CA LEU A 59 -1.69 14.24 6.75
C LEU A 59 -2.67 13.81 5.64
N LEU A 60 -3.96 13.99 5.87
CA LEU A 60 -5.02 13.64 4.92
C LEU A 60 -5.00 14.59 3.71
N GLU A 61 -4.80 15.89 3.95
CA GLU A 61 -4.63 16.91 2.91
C GLU A 61 -3.40 16.64 2.03
N LEU A 62 -2.27 16.26 2.63
CA LEU A 62 -1.07 15.86 1.90
C LEU A 62 -1.31 14.61 1.03
N LYS A 63 -2.07 13.62 1.54
CA LYS A 63 -2.45 12.43 0.76
C LYS A 63 -3.36 12.80 -0.43
N ILE A 64 -4.36 13.65 -0.21
CA ILE A 64 -5.24 14.15 -1.28
C ILE A 64 -4.42 14.88 -2.35
N ASN A 65 -3.50 15.77 -1.96
CA ASN A 65 -2.65 16.51 -2.89
C ASN A 65 -1.74 15.58 -3.72
N ASN A 66 -1.22 14.51 -3.14
CA ASN A 66 -0.46 13.50 -3.87
C ASN A 66 -1.35 12.72 -4.87
N LEU A 67 -2.57 12.35 -4.48
CA LEU A 67 -3.52 11.71 -5.39
C LEU A 67 -3.90 12.62 -6.57
N ILE A 68 -4.13 13.92 -6.33
CA ILE A 68 -4.39 14.92 -7.38
C ILE A 68 -3.20 15.00 -8.35
N LYS A 69 -1.97 15.07 -7.85
CA LYS A 69 -0.75 15.08 -8.70
C LYS A 69 -0.64 13.81 -9.55
N ASN A 70 -0.92 12.64 -8.97
CA ASN A 70 -0.90 11.38 -9.71
C ASN A 70 -1.98 11.33 -10.79
N ASN A 71 -3.20 11.79 -10.49
CA ASN A 71 -4.28 11.87 -11.49
C ASN A 71 -3.93 12.80 -12.65
N ILE A 72 -3.32 13.96 -12.38
CA ILE A 72 -2.86 14.87 -13.44
C ILE A 72 -1.79 14.19 -14.32
N LYS A 73 -0.85 13.45 -13.72
CA LYS A 73 0.18 12.71 -14.47
C LYS A 73 -0.42 11.62 -15.34
N THR A 74 -1.35 10.82 -14.80
CA THR A 74 -2.05 9.77 -15.54
C THR A 74 -2.87 10.36 -16.70
N SER A 75 -3.58 11.47 -16.47
CA SER A 75 -4.35 12.17 -17.51
C SER A 75 -3.46 12.65 -18.67
N LYS A 76 -2.29 13.22 -18.37
CA LYS A 76 -1.30 13.60 -19.39
C LYS A 76 -0.79 12.39 -20.19
N ASN A 77 -0.53 11.27 -19.52
CA ASN A 77 -0.10 10.04 -20.21
C ASN A 77 -1.21 9.49 -21.13
N ILE A 78 -2.46 9.48 -20.67
CA ILE A 78 -3.62 9.07 -21.49
C ILE A 78 -3.72 9.98 -22.73
N HIS A 79 -3.59 11.29 -22.56
CA HIS A 79 -3.62 12.23 -23.67
C HIS A 79 -2.51 11.94 -24.70
N HIS A 80 -1.28 11.71 -24.24
CA HIS A 80 -0.16 11.34 -25.12
C HIS A 80 -0.41 10.03 -25.89
N VAL A 81 -0.93 9.00 -25.21
CA VAL A 81 -1.29 7.74 -25.85
C VAL A 81 -2.40 7.95 -26.89
N ASN A 82 -3.38 8.81 -26.60
CA ASN A 82 -4.45 9.11 -27.55
C ASN A 82 -3.94 9.82 -28.81
N ILE A 83 -2.98 10.74 -28.68
CA ILE A 83 -2.30 11.34 -29.84
C ILE A 83 -1.61 10.26 -30.68
N HIS A 84 -0.88 9.34 -30.04
CA HIS A 84 -0.21 8.26 -30.76
C HIS A 84 -1.19 7.31 -31.46
N ILE A 85 -2.33 7.00 -30.84
CA ILE A 85 -3.40 6.20 -31.46
C ILE A 85 -3.95 6.91 -32.69
N ASN A 86 -4.20 8.21 -32.62
CA ASN A 86 -4.68 9.00 -33.76
C ASN A 86 -3.66 9.01 -34.90
N CYS A 87 -2.36 9.19 -34.61
CA CYS A 87 -1.31 9.10 -35.63
C CYS A 87 -1.29 7.72 -36.31
N LEU A 88 -1.43 6.64 -35.54
CA LEU A 88 -1.52 5.28 -36.11
C LEU A 88 -2.78 5.11 -36.97
N PHE A 89 -3.91 5.68 -36.60
CA PHE A 89 -5.11 5.66 -37.44
C PHE A 89 -4.92 6.41 -38.75
N ASP A 90 -4.24 7.55 -38.75
CA ASP A 90 -3.92 8.30 -39.96
C ASP A 90 -2.96 7.51 -40.87
N GLU A 91 -1.94 6.85 -40.30
CA GLU A 91 -1.05 5.93 -41.03
C GLU A 91 -1.82 4.75 -41.65
N LEU A 92 -2.75 4.14 -40.89
CA LEU A 92 -3.61 3.07 -41.39
C LEU A 92 -4.53 3.55 -42.52
N LYS A 93 -5.04 4.77 -42.43
CA LYS A 93 -5.87 5.37 -43.48
C LYS A 93 -5.07 5.61 -44.76
N ASN A 94 -3.85 6.13 -44.64
CA ASN A 94 -2.95 6.33 -45.78
C ASN A 94 -2.56 5.00 -46.43
N THR A 95 -2.20 4.00 -45.63
CA THR A 95 -1.89 2.66 -46.15
C THR A 95 -3.09 1.98 -46.81
N LYS A 96 -4.32 2.18 -46.30
CA LYS A 96 -5.56 1.74 -46.96
C LYS A 96 -5.71 2.38 -48.35
N CYS A 97 -5.44 3.67 -48.49
CA CYS A 97 -5.43 4.35 -49.80
C CYS A 97 -4.38 3.75 -50.73
N ASP A 98 -3.15 3.55 -50.25
CA ASP A 98 -2.06 2.94 -51.04
C ASP A 98 -2.41 1.52 -51.53
N ILE A 99 -3.06 0.72 -50.68
CA ILE A 99 -3.52 -0.63 -51.04
C ILE A 99 -4.61 -0.54 -52.11
N LYS A 100 -5.58 0.37 -51.96
CA LYS A 100 -6.65 0.57 -52.95
C LYS A 100 -6.09 0.99 -54.32
N ASP A 101 -5.11 1.89 -54.35
CA ASP A 101 -4.45 2.31 -55.58
C ASP A 101 -3.66 1.17 -56.23
N LYS A 102 -2.93 0.37 -55.44
CA LYS A 102 -2.24 -0.83 -55.93
C LYS A 102 -3.21 -1.89 -56.44
N TYR A 103 -4.33 -2.10 -55.75
CA TYR A 103 -5.38 -3.01 -56.19
C TYR A 103 -5.98 -2.57 -57.52
N ASN A 104 -6.32 -1.27 -57.67
CA ASN A 104 -6.82 -0.73 -58.94
C ASN A 104 -5.81 -0.92 -60.09
N LYS A 105 -4.51 -0.69 -59.83
CA LYS A 105 -3.46 -0.98 -60.82
C LYS A 105 -3.41 -2.46 -61.18
N PHE A 106 -3.50 -3.35 -60.20
CA PHE A 106 -3.51 -4.79 -60.43
C PHE A 106 -4.75 -5.21 -61.22
N ASN A 107 -5.92 -4.66 -60.91
CA ASN A 107 -7.17 -4.95 -61.61
C ASN A 107 -7.12 -4.47 -63.07
N ASN A 108 -6.49 -3.32 -63.33
CA ASN A 108 -6.23 -2.85 -64.69
C ASN A 108 -5.27 -3.78 -65.45
N ILE A 109 -4.22 -4.28 -64.80
CA ILE A 109 -3.33 -5.29 -65.39
C ILE A 109 -4.15 -6.55 -65.68
N PHE A 110 -4.97 -7.03 -64.75
CA PHE A 110 -5.81 -8.21 -64.92
C PHE A 110 -6.81 -8.05 -66.07
N TYR A 111 -7.47 -6.90 -66.18
CA TYR A 111 -8.33 -6.56 -67.32
C TYR A 111 -7.55 -6.53 -68.64
N PHE A 112 -6.30 -6.04 -68.62
CA PHE A 112 -5.42 -6.11 -69.78
C PHE A 112 -5.05 -7.55 -70.14
N LEU A 113 -4.79 -8.40 -69.13
CA LEU A 113 -4.44 -9.82 -69.25
C LEU A 113 -5.61 -10.68 -69.72
N ASP A 114 -6.83 -10.40 -69.27
CA ASP A 114 -8.05 -11.12 -69.66
C ASP A 114 -8.43 -10.81 -71.13
N ASN A 115 -8.11 -9.58 -71.59
CA ASN A 115 -8.10 -9.22 -73.02
C ASN A 115 -6.89 -9.79 -73.79
N TYR A 116 -5.85 -10.24 -73.08
CA TYR A 116 -4.65 -10.88 -73.61
C TYR A 116 -4.73 -12.41 -73.52
N LYS A 117 -5.83 -13.01 -73.98
CA LYS A 117 -5.97 -14.46 -74.21
C LYS A 117 -5.03 -15.04 -75.30
N LYS A 118 -3.78 -14.55 -75.41
CA LYS A 118 -2.85 -14.99 -76.46
C LYS A 118 -1.36 -15.21 -76.11
N CYS A 119 -0.84 -15.00 -74.88
CA CYS A 119 0.61 -15.25 -74.65
C CYS A 119 0.97 -15.79 -73.25
N ASP A 120 1.71 -16.90 -73.22
CA ASP A 120 2.16 -17.72 -72.06
C ASP A 120 3.02 -17.02 -70.97
N ASN A 121 3.53 -15.80 -71.20
CA ASN A 121 4.48 -15.15 -70.28
C ASN A 121 3.88 -14.65 -68.95
N ASN A 122 2.55 -14.49 -68.85
CA ASN A 122 1.92 -13.90 -67.65
C ASN A 122 1.76 -14.89 -66.49
N ILE A 123 1.65 -16.19 -66.77
CA ILE A 123 1.58 -17.23 -65.73
C ILE A 123 2.88 -17.26 -64.91
N ILE A 124 4.03 -17.11 -65.57
CA ILE A 124 5.35 -17.09 -64.92
C ILE A 124 5.47 -15.87 -63.98
N LEU A 125 5.01 -14.69 -64.43
CA LEU A 125 5.07 -13.47 -63.62
C LEU A 125 4.17 -13.55 -62.38
N ILE A 126 2.93 -14.02 -62.53
CA ILE A 126 1.99 -14.21 -61.42
C ILE A 126 2.55 -15.22 -60.41
N THR A 127 3.11 -16.33 -60.90
CA THR A 127 3.75 -17.35 -60.05
C THR A 127 4.94 -16.77 -59.28
N SER A 128 5.75 -15.93 -59.90
CA SER A 128 6.87 -15.22 -59.25
C SER A 128 6.40 -14.27 -58.13
N ILE A 129 5.35 -13.49 -58.38
CA ILE A 129 4.78 -12.57 -57.39
C ILE A 129 4.24 -13.33 -56.17
N LEU A 130 3.48 -14.40 -56.40
CA LEU A 130 2.95 -15.27 -55.33
C LEU A 130 4.07 -15.90 -54.52
N ASN A 131 5.11 -16.44 -55.17
CA ASN A 131 6.27 -17.01 -54.48
C ASN A 131 6.99 -15.98 -53.61
N ASN A 132 7.15 -14.75 -54.09
CA ASN A 132 7.78 -13.68 -53.31
C ASN A 132 6.91 -13.28 -52.10
N PHE A 133 5.59 -13.23 -52.27
CA PHE A 133 4.65 -13.00 -51.17
C PHE A 133 4.75 -14.08 -50.09
N PHE A 134 4.72 -15.37 -50.48
CA PHE A 134 4.86 -16.48 -49.54
C PHE A 134 6.22 -16.48 -48.83
N ARG A 135 7.31 -16.11 -49.54
CA ARG A 135 8.63 -15.98 -48.93
C ARG A 135 8.65 -14.88 -47.87
N LYS A 136 8.14 -13.69 -48.19
CA LYS A 136 8.05 -12.57 -47.24
C LYS A 136 7.16 -12.88 -46.04
N LYS A 137 6.04 -13.58 -46.24
CA LYS A 137 5.18 -14.05 -45.14
C LYS A 137 5.95 -14.93 -44.16
N ASN A 138 6.76 -15.86 -44.67
CA ASN A 138 7.60 -16.73 -43.83
C ASN A 138 8.69 -15.95 -43.09
N GLU A 139 9.38 -15.02 -43.76
CA GLU A 139 10.37 -14.15 -43.13
C GLU A 139 9.76 -13.34 -41.97
N HIS A 140 8.57 -12.76 -42.16
CA HIS A 140 7.85 -12.03 -41.10
C HIS A 140 7.45 -12.95 -39.94
N ASN A 141 6.99 -14.17 -40.20
CA ASN A 141 6.62 -15.12 -39.14
C ASN A 141 7.83 -15.51 -38.27
N ILE A 142 9.00 -15.73 -38.87
CA ILE A 142 10.24 -16.00 -38.13
C ILE A 142 10.60 -14.81 -37.22
N LEU A 143 10.49 -13.60 -37.74
CA LEU A 143 10.81 -12.36 -37.02
C LEU A 143 9.86 -12.16 -35.83
N LEU A 144 8.56 -12.39 -36.04
CA LEU A 144 7.52 -12.33 -35.00
C LEU A 144 7.78 -13.36 -33.89
N LYS A 145 8.15 -14.59 -34.26
CA LYS A 145 8.49 -15.66 -33.30
C LYS A 145 9.69 -15.28 -32.44
N SER A 146 10.74 -14.70 -33.04
CA SER A 146 11.91 -14.23 -32.27
C SER A 146 11.56 -13.10 -31.30
N LEU A 147 10.64 -12.19 -31.67
CA LEU A 147 10.18 -11.10 -30.80
C LEU A 147 9.37 -11.65 -29.61
N LEU A 148 8.49 -12.62 -29.86
CA LEU A 148 7.74 -13.32 -28.82
C LEU A 148 8.68 -14.03 -27.84
N ASP A 149 9.65 -14.80 -28.33
CA ASP A 149 10.62 -15.51 -27.49
C ASP A 149 11.44 -14.53 -26.62
N LYS A 150 11.87 -13.40 -27.22
CA LYS A 150 12.61 -12.35 -26.50
C LYS A 150 11.78 -11.70 -25.39
N ASN A 151 10.50 -11.46 -25.63
CA ASN A 151 9.61 -10.89 -24.63
C ASN A 151 9.24 -11.90 -23.53
N THR A 152 9.02 -13.17 -23.89
CA THR A 152 8.79 -14.26 -22.93
C THR A 152 10.00 -14.43 -21.99
N ASN A 153 11.22 -14.38 -22.51
CA ASN A 153 12.43 -14.42 -21.69
C ASN A 153 12.57 -13.21 -20.75
N LYS A 154 12.22 -12.00 -21.21
CA LYS A 154 12.16 -10.81 -20.34
C LYS A 154 11.13 -10.97 -19.23
N LYS A 155 9.94 -11.48 -19.54
CA LYS A 155 8.88 -11.76 -18.55
C LYS A 155 9.39 -12.73 -17.49
N ASN A 156 10.02 -13.84 -17.90
CA ASN A 156 10.53 -14.86 -16.99
C ASN A 156 11.64 -14.32 -16.08
N LYS A 157 12.55 -13.48 -16.59
CA LYS A 157 13.54 -12.78 -15.76
C LYS A 157 12.88 -11.88 -14.70
N LEU A 158 11.87 -11.12 -15.08
CA LEU A 158 11.11 -10.27 -14.15
C LEU A 158 10.42 -11.10 -13.05
N VAL A 159 9.77 -12.21 -13.43
CA VAL A 159 9.12 -13.12 -12.48
C VAL A 159 10.14 -13.69 -11.49
N ASN A 160 11.32 -14.11 -11.95
CA ASN A 160 12.36 -14.63 -11.08
C ASN A 160 12.91 -13.56 -10.13
N ASN A 161 13.14 -12.34 -10.60
CA ASN A 161 13.56 -11.22 -9.75
C ASN A 161 12.52 -10.90 -8.66
N ILE A 162 11.22 -10.93 -9.00
CA ILE A 162 10.15 -10.71 -8.01
C ILE A 162 10.15 -11.82 -6.96
N LYS A 163 10.32 -13.09 -7.37
CA LYS A 163 10.44 -14.22 -6.43
C LYS A 163 11.62 -14.06 -5.47
N GLU A 164 12.77 -13.62 -5.98
CA GLU A 164 13.97 -13.41 -5.18
C GLU A 164 13.79 -12.26 -4.17
N ILE A 165 13.19 -11.14 -4.60
CA ILE A 165 12.86 -10.02 -3.72
C ILE A 165 11.89 -10.46 -2.62
N ASN A 166 10.85 -11.22 -2.97
CA ASN A 166 9.88 -11.71 -1.99
C ASN A 166 10.52 -12.67 -0.98
N SER A 167 11.40 -13.57 -1.44
CA SER A 167 12.18 -14.44 -0.54
C SER A 167 13.02 -13.63 0.45
N ASN A 168 13.64 -12.54 0.00
CA ASN A 168 14.44 -11.68 0.87
C ASN A 168 13.58 -10.92 1.88
N ILE A 169 12.42 -10.40 1.46
CA ILE A 169 11.45 -9.75 2.36
C ILE A 169 10.98 -10.75 3.43
N ASN A 170 10.64 -11.98 3.03
CA ASN A 170 10.21 -13.03 3.94
C ASN A 170 11.28 -13.37 4.99
N ASN A 171 12.55 -13.48 4.57
CA ASN A 171 13.66 -13.67 5.51
C ASN A 171 13.81 -12.49 6.50
N ILE A 172 13.70 -11.24 6.03
CA ILE A 172 13.79 -10.06 6.90
C ILE A 172 12.65 -10.07 7.92
N ILE A 173 11.43 -10.35 7.49
CA ILE A 173 10.27 -10.43 8.39
C ILE A 173 10.47 -11.52 9.43
N SER A 174 10.95 -12.70 9.03
CA SER A 174 11.23 -13.80 9.96
C SER A 174 12.29 -13.41 11.00
N ASN A 175 13.33 -12.67 10.59
CA ASN A 175 14.36 -12.19 11.52
C ASN A 175 13.82 -11.14 12.50
N ILE A 176 12.92 -10.25 12.05
CA ILE A 176 12.26 -9.27 12.92
C ILE A 176 11.42 -9.99 13.99
N LEU A 177 10.64 -11.00 13.59
CA LEU A 177 9.83 -11.79 14.53
C LEU A 177 10.68 -12.48 15.59
N ILE A 178 11.81 -13.08 15.19
CA ILE A 178 12.76 -13.71 16.14
C ILE A 178 13.32 -12.68 17.12
N LEU A 179 13.70 -11.49 16.63
CA LEU A 179 14.20 -10.41 17.49
C LEU A 179 13.13 -9.92 18.47
N ASP A 180 11.89 -9.75 18.03
CA ASP A 180 10.79 -9.34 18.90
C ASP A 180 10.50 -10.39 19.98
N GLU A 181 10.51 -11.68 19.64
CA GLU A 181 10.40 -12.76 20.65
C GLU A 181 11.53 -12.71 21.68
N GLN A 182 12.77 -12.46 21.24
CA GLN A 182 13.91 -12.32 22.15
C GLN A 182 13.76 -11.10 23.07
N ILE A 183 13.28 -9.97 22.56
CA ILE A 183 13.01 -8.77 23.36
C ILE A 183 11.93 -9.07 24.41
N ILE A 184 10.82 -9.69 24.02
CA ILE A 184 9.73 -10.08 24.95
C ILE A 184 10.27 -11.03 26.03
N SER A 185 11.06 -12.04 25.64
CA SER A 185 11.68 -12.98 26.58
C SER A 185 12.57 -12.28 27.61
N ASN A 186 13.42 -11.35 27.16
CA ASN A 186 14.29 -10.57 28.04
C ASN A 186 13.49 -9.62 28.94
N LEU A 187 12.46 -8.96 28.43
CA LEU A 187 11.57 -8.10 29.22
C LEU A 187 10.85 -8.91 30.32
N ASN A 188 10.40 -10.12 30.02
CA ASN A 188 9.82 -11.02 31.02
C ASN A 188 10.83 -11.43 32.10
N LYS A 189 12.10 -11.68 31.74
CA LYS A 189 13.15 -11.92 32.73
C LYS A 189 13.35 -10.72 33.65
N ILE A 190 13.46 -9.51 33.10
CA ILE A 190 13.59 -8.28 33.90
C ILE A 190 12.38 -8.09 34.80
N LYS A 191 11.17 -8.29 34.27
CA LYS A 191 9.92 -8.25 35.02
C LYS A 191 9.92 -9.21 36.21
N ASN A 192 10.37 -10.45 36.02
CA ASN A 192 10.45 -11.44 37.10
C ASN A 192 11.46 -11.03 38.18
N VAL A 193 12.64 -10.53 37.79
CA VAL A 193 13.65 -10.02 38.75
C VAL A 193 13.09 -8.85 39.57
N ILE A 194 12.34 -7.95 38.95
CA ILE A 194 11.69 -6.84 39.67
C ILE A 194 10.63 -7.38 40.66
N TYR A 195 9.86 -8.40 40.25
CA TYR A 195 8.89 -9.06 41.13
C TYR A 195 9.55 -9.76 42.32
N ASP A 196 10.66 -10.47 42.09
CA ASP A 196 11.41 -11.14 43.14
C ASP A 196 11.95 -10.12 44.17
N ASN A 197 12.49 -8.99 43.69
CA ASN A 197 12.91 -7.90 44.57
C ASN A 197 11.74 -7.31 45.39
N LEU A 198 10.57 -7.11 44.77
CA LEU A 198 9.37 -6.65 45.49
C LEU A 198 8.93 -7.62 46.58
N ASN A 199 8.97 -8.93 46.31
CA ASN A 199 8.61 -9.97 47.28
C ASN A 199 9.59 -10.01 48.47
N ILE A 200 10.90 -9.91 48.21
CA ILE A 200 11.92 -9.85 49.27
C ILE A 200 11.67 -8.63 50.19
N TYR A 201 11.36 -7.47 49.62
CA TYR A 201 11.07 -6.27 50.40
C TYR A 201 9.69 -6.27 51.08
N GLN A 202 8.76 -7.12 50.65
CA GLN A 202 7.47 -7.31 51.34
C GLN A 202 7.61 -8.14 52.63
N GLU A 203 8.65 -8.97 52.74
CA GLU A 203 9.00 -9.60 54.03
C GLU A 203 9.60 -8.58 55.01
N GLU A 204 10.23 -7.51 54.52
CA GLU A 204 10.58 -6.31 55.30
C GLU A 204 9.39 -5.32 55.40
N LYS A 205 8.31 -5.77 56.05
CA LYS A 205 7.13 -4.94 56.38
C LYS A 205 7.55 -3.69 57.17
N GLU A 206 7.58 -2.54 56.49
CA GLU A 206 6.99 -1.24 56.91
C GLU A 206 7.53 -0.03 56.12
N LYS A 207 8.63 -0.15 55.34
CA LYS A 207 9.22 1.03 54.67
C LYS A 207 8.91 1.23 53.18
N TYR A 208 8.33 0.25 52.48
CA TYR A 208 8.30 0.27 51.01
C TYR A 208 7.02 0.74 50.33
N GLN A 209 6.05 1.30 51.07
CA GLN A 209 4.88 1.95 50.47
C GLN A 209 5.22 3.15 49.56
N GLN A 210 6.48 3.58 49.50
CA GLN A 210 6.96 4.70 48.68
C GLN A 210 7.72 4.31 47.40
N ASN A 211 7.93 3.03 47.05
CA ASN A 211 8.65 2.68 45.82
C ASN A 211 7.76 2.81 44.56
N CYS A 212 7.42 4.05 44.23
CA CYS A 212 6.71 4.44 43.03
C CYS A 212 7.50 4.04 41.77
N GLU A 213 8.84 4.17 41.80
CA GLU A 213 9.70 3.89 40.64
C GLU A 213 9.67 2.43 40.19
N ILE A 214 9.70 1.47 41.11
CA ILE A 214 9.68 0.04 40.77
C ILE A 214 8.35 -0.35 40.12
N ASN A 215 7.23 0.12 40.68
CA ASN A 215 5.90 -0.09 40.10
C ASN A 215 5.76 0.61 38.74
N ILE A 216 6.33 1.81 38.58
CA ILE A 216 6.38 2.52 37.29
C ILE A 216 7.15 1.67 36.27
N CYS A 217 8.32 1.14 36.62
CA CYS A 217 9.11 0.26 35.74
C CYS A 217 8.32 -0.98 35.32
N LEU A 218 7.63 -1.64 36.26
CA LEU A 218 6.77 -2.80 35.98
C LEU A 218 5.64 -2.44 35.00
N ASN A 219 4.97 -1.30 35.19
CA ASN A 219 3.93 -0.82 34.29
C ASN A 219 4.47 -0.50 32.89
N ILE A 220 5.64 0.11 32.79
CA ILE A 220 6.30 0.38 31.50
C ILE A 220 6.63 -0.93 30.78
N ILE A 221 7.24 -1.89 31.47
CA ILE A 221 7.59 -3.19 30.90
C ILE A 221 6.35 -3.93 30.40
N ASN A 222 5.28 -4.00 31.20
CA ASN A 222 4.03 -4.64 30.79
C ASN A 222 3.44 -3.96 29.54
N LYS A 223 3.40 -2.62 29.48
CA LYS A 223 2.94 -1.89 28.30
C LYS A 223 3.76 -2.18 27.04
N ILE A 224 5.09 -2.32 27.18
CA ILE A 224 5.96 -2.63 26.04
C ILE A 224 5.67 -4.05 25.54
N ILE A 225 5.60 -5.04 26.45
CA ILE A 225 5.27 -6.43 26.11
C ILE A 225 3.93 -6.53 25.39
N GLU A 226 2.89 -5.91 25.96
CA GLU A 226 1.52 -5.97 25.43
C GLU A 226 1.44 -5.31 24.05
N LYS A 227 2.18 -4.22 23.84
CA LYS A 227 2.27 -3.56 22.53
C LYS A 227 2.97 -4.43 21.49
N GLN A 228 4.12 -5.03 21.82
CA GLN A 228 4.84 -5.92 20.89
C GLN A 228 4.04 -7.18 20.55
N GLN A 229 3.31 -7.77 21.50
CA GLN A 229 2.45 -8.91 21.23
C GLN A 229 1.30 -8.57 20.28
N ASN A 230 0.67 -7.40 20.45
CA ASN A 230 -0.36 -6.92 19.53
C ASN A 230 0.18 -6.64 18.12
N ASP A 231 1.36 -6.02 18.02
CA ASP A 231 1.99 -5.74 16.73
C ASP A 231 2.37 -7.06 16.01
N ASN A 232 2.92 -8.05 16.72
CA ASN A 232 3.23 -9.38 16.16
C ASN A 232 2.00 -10.12 15.65
N ASN A 233 0.89 -10.10 16.39
CA ASN A 233 -0.37 -10.71 15.93
C ASN A 233 -0.88 -10.06 14.64
N THR A 234 -0.75 -8.74 14.54
CA THR A 234 -1.14 -7.99 13.34
C THR A 234 -0.23 -8.33 12.16
N PHE A 235 1.09 -8.44 12.40
CA PHE A 235 2.06 -8.83 11.38
C PHE A 235 1.83 -10.25 10.86
N LEU A 236 1.56 -11.21 11.75
CA LEU A 236 1.26 -12.60 11.37
C LEU A 236 0.01 -12.68 10.49
N GLN A 237 -1.03 -11.90 10.80
CA GLN A 237 -2.23 -11.83 9.96
C GLN A 237 -1.92 -11.31 8.56
N ILE A 238 -1.14 -10.23 8.45
CA ILE A 238 -0.75 -9.67 7.14
C ILE A 238 0.11 -10.68 6.36
N TYR A 239 1.03 -11.37 7.04
CA TYR A 239 1.91 -12.36 6.43
C TYR A 239 1.10 -13.53 5.84
N ASN A 240 0.17 -14.10 6.61
CA ASN A 240 -0.70 -15.19 6.16
C ASN A 240 -1.62 -14.77 4.99
N ILE A 241 -2.07 -13.51 4.95
CA ILE A 241 -2.84 -13.00 3.81
C ILE A 241 -1.95 -12.91 2.57
N SER A 242 -0.69 -12.46 2.72
CA SER A 242 0.23 -12.34 1.59
C SER A 242 0.59 -13.70 0.97
N ASP A 243 0.78 -14.75 1.76
CA ASP A 243 1.06 -16.09 1.26
C ASP A 243 -0.14 -16.68 0.50
N ASN A 244 -1.37 -16.42 0.96
CA ASN A 244 -2.59 -16.82 0.23
C ASN A 244 -2.77 -16.06 -1.09
N ILE A 245 -2.44 -14.77 -1.12
CA ILE A 245 -2.46 -13.99 -2.36
C ILE A 245 -1.34 -14.47 -3.32
N HIS A 246 -0.17 -14.85 -2.79
CA HIS A 246 0.94 -15.35 -3.60
C HIS A 246 0.61 -16.69 -4.27
N ASN A 247 -0.07 -17.59 -3.56
CA ASN A 247 -0.50 -18.87 -4.12
C ASN A 247 -1.60 -18.71 -5.18
N ASN A 248 -2.52 -17.75 -5.01
CA ASN A 248 -3.59 -17.52 -5.99
C ASN A 248 -3.14 -16.77 -7.26
N ILE A 249 -2.09 -15.94 -7.20
CA ILE A 249 -1.56 -15.27 -8.40
C ILE A 249 -0.70 -16.22 -9.25
N ILE A 250 -0.08 -17.23 -8.63
CA ILE A 250 0.72 -18.24 -9.34
C ILE A 250 -0.16 -19.37 -9.90
N THR A 251 -1.36 -19.58 -9.35
CA THR A 251 -2.34 -20.56 -9.84
C THR A 251 -3.55 -19.90 -10.50
N SER A 252 -3.31 -18.92 -11.37
CA SER A 252 -4.29 -18.67 -12.44
C SER A 252 -4.41 -19.96 -13.27
N PRO A 253 -5.62 -20.45 -13.58
CA PRO A 253 -5.83 -21.70 -14.28
C PRO A 253 -5.53 -21.53 -15.76
N TYR A 254 -4.27 -21.26 -16.12
CA TYR A 254 -3.72 -21.84 -17.33
C TYR A 254 -3.31 -23.27 -16.97
N LYS A 255 -4.33 -24.10 -16.80
CA LYS A 255 -4.18 -25.55 -16.86
C LYS A 255 -3.41 -25.86 -18.15
N ASN A 256 -2.52 -26.83 -18.04
CA ASN A 256 -1.82 -27.52 -19.11
C ASN A 256 -2.81 -28.22 -20.07
N ASP A 257 -3.74 -27.51 -20.66
CA ASP A 257 -4.47 -28.00 -21.82
C ASP A 257 -3.64 -27.62 -23.04
N ASN A 258 -2.93 -28.63 -23.54
CA ASN A 258 -2.53 -28.87 -24.92
C ASN A 258 -2.20 -27.64 -25.76
N GLY A 259 -0.95 -27.58 -26.24
CA GLY A 259 -0.47 -26.60 -27.22
C GLY A 259 -1.49 -26.19 -28.27
N GLU A 260 -2.27 -25.17 -27.95
CA GLU A 260 -2.98 -24.38 -28.94
C GLU A 260 -1.89 -23.58 -29.63
N LYS A 261 -1.53 -24.09 -30.80
CA LYS A 261 -0.97 -23.28 -31.87
C LYS A 261 -1.64 -21.91 -31.78
N LEU A 262 -0.84 -20.86 -31.68
CA LEU A 262 -1.18 -19.54 -32.20
C LEU A 262 -1.42 -19.69 -33.71
N GLN A 263 -2.48 -20.39 -34.09
CA GLN A 263 -3.15 -20.23 -35.36
C GLN A 263 -3.87 -18.90 -35.20
N LEU A 264 -3.26 -17.87 -35.78
CA LEU A 264 -3.97 -16.72 -36.32
C LEU A 264 -4.95 -17.23 -37.40
N GLU A 265 -5.92 -18.02 -37.00
CA GLU A 265 -7.15 -18.23 -37.73
C GLU A 265 -8.11 -17.23 -37.10
N LEU A 266 -8.06 -16.00 -37.59
CA LEU A 266 -9.26 -15.18 -37.62
C LEU A 266 -10.31 -16.09 -38.26
N ASN A 267 -11.28 -16.52 -37.46
CA ASN A 267 -12.44 -17.23 -37.96
C ASN A 267 -12.96 -16.40 -39.13
N THR A 268 -13.14 -17.04 -40.29
CA THR A 268 -13.54 -16.39 -41.54
C THR A 268 -14.80 -15.53 -41.35
N GLN A 269 -15.61 -15.85 -40.35
CA GLN A 269 -16.75 -15.06 -39.89
C GLN A 269 -16.38 -13.70 -39.27
N GLU A 270 -15.36 -13.62 -38.42
CA GLU A 270 -14.90 -12.36 -37.81
C GLU A 270 -14.28 -11.44 -38.87
N PHE A 271 -13.62 -12.00 -39.89
CA PHE A 271 -13.09 -11.22 -41.01
C PHE A 271 -14.21 -10.66 -41.90
N LEU A 272 -15.27 -11.45 -42.14
CA LEU A 272 -16.46 -11.01 -42.89
C LEU A 272 -17.29 -9.95 -42.13
N GLU A 273 -17.41 -10.06 -40.81
CA GLU A 273 -18.06 -9.02 -39.98
C GLU A 273 -17.27 -7.72 -39.96
N LEU A 274 -15.95 -7.79 -39.95
CA LEU A 274 -15.07 -6.62 -40.07
C LEU A 274 -15.17 -5.98 -41.47
N GLU A 275 -15.28 -6.78 -42.53
CA GLU A 275 -15.46 -6.28 -43.90
C GLU A 275 -16.82 -5.57 -44.06
N ASN A 276 -17.90 -6.15 -43.52
CA ASN A 276 -19.23 -5.54 -43.54
C ASN A 276 -19.33 -4.28 -42.68
N PHE A 277 -18.53 -4.16 -41.60
CA PHE A 277 -18.51 -2.95 -40.77
C PHE A 277 -17.87 -1.74 -41.50
N PHE A 278 -17.03 -1.99 -42.51
CA PHE A 278 -16.34 -0.97 -43.29
C PHE A 278 -16.85 -0.80 -44.73
N SER A 279 -17.98 -1.44 -45.06
CA SER A 279 -18.72 -1.33 -46.32
C SER A 279 -19.86 -0.33 -46.19
#